data_AF-A0A8J7EEK1-F1
#
_entry.id   AF-A0A8J7EEK1-F1
#
_cell.length_a   1.000
_cell.length_b   1.000
_cell.length_c   1.000
_cell.angle_alpha   90.00
_cell.angle_beta   90.00
_cell.angle_gamma   90.00
#
_symmetry.space_group_name_H-M   'P 1'
#
loop_
_entity.id
_entity.type
_entity.pdbx_description
1 polymer ?
#
loop_
_entity_poly.entity_id
_entity_poly.type
_entity_poly.pdbx_seq_one_letter_code
_entity_poly.pdbx_strand_id
1 'polypeptide(L)'
;MWKSILDSPEMLDLARTPLFLVLLIEAYQGDRITNASGLINAFVEKRFERTKTDVYPLNKFIRIFIQKPNEQQTCHYLAWLAKDFDNERKSWFLIEDLQPSLLSQHESETKLYESIIILIVFLIFAWIIGLVFFLRIWLNFKMEDAVNKALLLGLTFGLSFMVQGVAFIMRSGKWLDWLNSPIHPAEKLSFSFPKGLSGLRIGLKTGLIFGIFFGVISGILSGPNIGLSFGFTVGIIYGLVVGLLSSLYMGLRADLIDERDFPNQGIWQSLQNSVLSGLIIGSIFGMFFGLIAGLTAGLIAGIAFGMLLGMASGLEAVMRHIALRIVLTKNSYTPWNYARFLDYAVELRFMQRVGGRYRFVHDLLKKHFVEMPLR
;
A
#
# COMPACT_ATOMS: atom_id res chain seq x y z
N MET A 1 -47.64 -12.99 -14.44
CA MET A 1 -46.65 -12.02 -13.93
C MET A 1 -47.29 -10.71 -13.52
N TRP A 2 -48.03 -10.00 -14.39
CA TRP A 2 -48.71 -8.76 -13.97
C TRP A 2 -49.68 -8.95 -12.79
N LYS A 3 -50.45 -10.06 -12.78
CA LYS A 3 -51.30 -10.42 -11.63
C LYS A 3 -50.50 -10.68 -10.34
N SER A 4 -49.36 -11.38 -10.41
CA SER A 4 -48.52 -11.65 -9.22
C SER A 4 -47.81 -10.40 -8.67
N ILE A 5 -47.55 -9.40 -9.52
CA ILE A 5 -47.04 -8.09 -9.09
C ILE A 5 -48.13 -7.29 -8.37
N LEU A 6 -49.39 -7.35 -8.86
CA LEU A 6 -50.53 -6.69 -8.22
C LEU A 6 -50.91 -7.34 -6.88
N ASP A 7 -50.69 -8.65 -6.74
CA ASP A 7 -51.03 -9.42 -5.54
C ASP A 7 -50.00 -9.25 -4.40
N SER A 8 -48.85 -8.61 -4.64
CA SER A 8 -47.80 -8.39 -3.63
C SER A 8 -47.46 -6.91 -3.47
N PRO A 9 -47.72 -6.30 -2.29
CA PRO A 9 -47.42 -4.88 -2.04
C PRO A 9 -45.94 -4.55 -2.27
N GLU A 10 -45.06 -5.47 -1.92
CA GLU A 10 -43.61 -5.34 -2.08
C GLU A 10 -43.18 -5.25 -3.55
N MET A 11 -43.70 -6.11 -4.45
CA MET A 11 -43.35 -6.02 -5.88
C MET A 11 -43.97 -4.79 -6.56
N LEU A 12 -45.11 -4.31 -6.05
CA LEU A 12 -45.77 -3.09 -6.52
C LEU A 12 -44.92 -1.84 -6.23
N ASP A 13 -44.34 -1.74 -5.04
CA ASP A 13 -43.42 -0.65 -4.69
C ASP A 13 -42.11 -0.76 -5.46
N LEU A 14 -41.59 -1.98 -5.64
CA LEU A 14 -40.38 -2.22 -6.43
C LEU A 14 -40.57 -1.87 -7.91
N ALA A 15 -41.75 -2.13 -8.50
CA ALA A 15 -42.08 -1.79 -9.89
C ALA A 15 -42.06 -0.29 -10.20
N ARG A 16 -42.03 0.57 -9.17
CA ARG A 16 -41.84 2.02 -9.33
C ARG A 16 -40.38 2.41 -9.57
N THR A 17 -39.43 1.49 -9.38
CA THR A 17 -38.01 1.73 -9.66
C THR A 17 -37.67 1.36 -11.11
N PRO A 18 -36.95 2.22 -11.86
CA PRO A 18 -36.56 1.92 -13.24
C PRO A 18 -35.76 0.62 -13.38
N LEU A 19 -34.94 0.28 -12.38
CA LEU A 19 -34.19 -0.97 -12.40
C LEU A 19 -35.11 -2.19 -12.32
N PHE A 20 -36.14 -2.18 -11.50
CA PHE A 20 -37.03 -3.34 -11.38
C PHE A 20 -37.78 -3.63 -12.67
N LEU A 21 -38.11 -2.60 -13.46
CA LEU A 21 -38.66 -2.77 -14.80
C LEU A 21 -37.65 -3.46 -15.73
N VAL A 22 -36.37 -3.09 -15.66
CA VAL A 22 -35.29 -3.76 -16.40
C VAL A 22 -35.10 -5.20 -15.92
N LEU A 23 -35.12 -5.44 -14.60
CA LEU A 23 -35.05 -6.77 -13.99
C LEU A 23 -36.21 -7.65 -14.47
N LEU A 24 -37.44 -7.11 -14.50
CA LEU A 24 -38.63 -7.80 -14.99
C LEU A 24 -38.49 -8.17 -16.47
N ILE A 25 -38.15 -7.21 -17.33
CA ILE A 25 -38.02 -7.45 -18.78
C ILE A 25 -36.93 -8.49 -19.04
N GLU A 26 -35.81 -8.40 -18.35
CA GLU A 26 -34.70 -9.31 -18.58
C GLU A 26 -34.91 -10.68 -17.95
N ALA A 27 -35.43 -10.79 -16.73
CA ALA A 27 -35.65 -12.08 -16.08
C ALA A 27 -36.88 -12.82 -16.63
N TYR A 28 -37.81 -12.13 -17.30
CA TYR A 28 -39.02 -12.77 -17.82
C TYR A 28 -38.72 -13.70 -19.01
N GLN A 29 -38.95 -14.99 -18.81
CA GLN A 29 -38.86 -16.06 -19.83
C GLN A 29 -40.16 -16.85 -20.01
N GLY A 30 -41.28 -16.34 -19.46
CA GLY A 30 -42.57 -17.04 -19.47
C GLY A 30 -42.92 -17.76 -18.17
N ASP A 31 -41.96 -17.93 -17.26
CA ASP A 31 -42.19 -18.53 -15.93
C ASP A 31 -42.89 -17.59 -14.94
N ARG A 32 -43.65 -18.19 -14.01
CA ARG A 32 -44.35 -17.46 -12.94
C ARG A 32 -43.37 -17.09 -11.83
N ILE A 33 -42.72 -15.94 -11.96
CA ILE A 33 -41.97 -15.34 -10.85
C ILE A 33 -42.98 -14.79 -9.83
N THR A 34 -42.98 -15.37 -8.64
CA THR A 34 -43.93 -15.03 -7.56
C THR A 34 -43.36 -14.06 -6.53
N ASN A 35 -42.03 -14.05 -6.32
CA ASN A 35 -41.36 -13.29 -5.27
C ASN A 35 -40.19 -12.45 -5.83
N ALA A 36 -39.86 -11.35 -5.15
CA ALA A 36 -38.75 -10.46 -5.53
C ALA A 36 -37.37 -11.15 -5.51
N SER A 37 -37.12 -12.03 -4.54
CA SER A 37 -35.88 -12.83 -4.47
C SER A 37 -35.74 -13.80 -5.66
N GLY A 38 -36.84 -14.42 -6.09
CA GLY A 38 -36.88 -15.27 -7.28
C GLY A 38 -36.59 -14.50 -8.57
N LEU A 39 -37.07 -13.24 -8.66
CA LEU A 39 -36.76 -12.35 -9.78
C LEU A 39 -35.26 -12.02 -9.86
N ILE A 40 -34.66 -11.67 -8.73
CA ILE A 40 -33.24 -11.29 -8.66
C ILE A 40 -32.35 -12.51 -8.96
N ASN A 41 -32.67 -13.68 -8.42
CA ASN A 41 -31.95 -14.93 -8.74
C ASN A 41 -31.95 -15.22 -10.25
N ALA A 42 -33.13 -15.19 -10.87
CA ALA A 42 -33.27 -15.42 -12.32
C ALA A 42 -32.50 -14.36 -13.14
N PHE A 43 -32.49 -13.10 -12.68
CA PHE A 43 -31.69 -12.06 -13.30
C PHE A 43 -30.18 -12.33 -13.21
N VAL A 44 -29.69 -12.73 -12.02
CA VAL A 44 -28.27 -13.02 -11.79
C VAL A 44 -27.82 -14.18 -12.68
N GLU A 45 -28.56 -15.28 -12.72
CA GLU A 45 -28.27 -16.45 -13.55
C GLU A 45 -28.20 -16.08 -15.04
N LYS A 46 -29.19 -15.34 -15.53
CA LYS A 46 -29.23 -14.92 -16.94
C LYS A 46 -28.10 -13.97 -17.33
N ARG A 47 -27.61 -13.14 -16.40
CA ARG A 47 -26.44 -12.27 -16.65
C ARG A 47 -25.17 -13.07 -16.84
N PHE A 48 -24.98 -14.13 -16.07
CA PHE A 48 -23.88 -15.05 -16.28
C PHE A 48 -23.99 -15.79 -17.62
N GLU A 49 -25.19 -16.26 -18.01
CA GLU A 49 -25.41 -16.92 -19.31
C GLU A 49 -25.14 -16.00 -20.50
N ARG A 50 -25.64 -14.76 -20.48
CA ARG A 50 -25.38 -13.77 -21.53
C ARG A 50 -23.89 -13.49 -21.68
N THR A 51 -23.15 -13.41 -20.59
CA THR A 51 -21.70 -13.15 -20.64
C THR A 51 -20.89 -14.33 -21.19
N LYS A 52 -21.46 -15.54 -21.18
CA LYS A 52 -20.90 -16.72 -21.88
C LYS A 52 -21.14 -16.67 -23.40
N THR A 53 -22.26 -16.08 -23.82
CA THR A 53 -22.74 -16.07 -25.22
C THR A 53 -22.36 -14.80 -25.99
N ASP A 54 -22.31 -13.65 -25.32
CA ASP A 54 -21.90 -12.37 -25.89
C ASP A 54 -20.39 -12.34 -26.11
N VAL A 55 -19.99 -12.49 -27.37
CA VAL A 55 -18.62 -12.22 -27.85
C VAL A 55 -18.45 -10.70 -27.93
N TYR A 56 -18.21 -10.05 -26.79
CA TYR A 56 -17.65 -8.70 -26.81
C TYR A 56 -16.28 -8.73 -27.51
N PRO A 57 -15.94 -7.74 -28.34
CA PRO A 57 -14.65 -7.68 -29.02
C PRO A 57 -13.57 -7.27 -28.03
N LEU A 58 -13.21 -8.19 -27.13
CA LEU A 58 -12.00 -8.09 -26.34
C LEU A 58 -10.81 -8.41 -27.26
N ASN A 59 -9.75 -7.60 -27.23
CA ASN A 59 -8.54 -7.86 -28.01
C ASN A 59 -8.07 -9.31 -27.81
N LYS A 60 -7.81 -10.02 -28.93
CA LYS A 60 -7.41 -11.44 -28.96
C LYS A 60 -6.22 -11.77 -28.04
N PHE A 61 -5.33 -10.79 -27.80
CA PHE A 61 -4.20 -10.88 -26.86
C PHE A 61 -4.60 -10.92 -25.39
N ILE A 62 -5.66 -10.22 -25.02
CA ILE A 62 -6.17 -10.18 -23.65
C ILE A 62 -6.74 -11.56 -23.29
N ARG A 63 -7.38 -12.26 -24.25
CA ARG A 63 -8.01 -13.58 -24.12
C ARG A 63 -7.12 -14.70 -23.55
N ILE A 64 -5.80 -14.65 -23.79
CA ILE A 64 -4.86 -15.76 -23.50
C ILE A 64 -4.45 -15.80 -22.01
N PHE A 65 -4.64 -14.71 -21.26
CA PHE A 65 -4.16 -14.58 -19.88
C PHE A 65 -5.29 -14.55 -18.82
N ILE A 66 -6.48 -15.12 -19.12
CA ILE A 66 -7.69 -14.88 -18.32
C ILE A 66 -8.45 -16.16 -18.01
N GLN A 67 -8.28 -16.68 -16.80
CA GLN A 67 -9.36 -17.42 -16.17
C GLN A 67 -10.39 -16.40 -15.68
N LYS A 68 -11.57 -16.39 -16.31
CA LYS A 68 -12.74 -15.72 -15.74
C LYS A 68 -13.10 -16.45 -14.44
N PRO A 69 -13.40 -15.74 -13.33
CA PRO A 69 -13.81 -16.39 -12.10
C PRO A 69 -15.05 -17.26 -12.35
N ASN A 70 -15.15 -18.40 -11.67
CA ASN A 70 -16.35 -19.23 -11.74
C ASN A 70 -17.57 -18.44 -11.21
N GLU A 71 -18.78 -18.76 -11.64
CA GLU A 71 -20.01 -18.09 -11.21
C GLU A 71 -20.18 -18.17 -9.70
N GLN A 72 -19.97 -19.36 -9.13
CA GLN A 72 -20.02 -19.58 -7.68
C GLN A 72 -19.00 -18.71 -6.93
N GLN A 73 -17.77 -18.60 -7.45
CA GLN A 73 -16.73 -17.75 -6.87
C GLN A 73 -17.11 -16.26 -6.97
N THR A 74 -17.69 -15.86 -8.10
CA THR A 74 -18.14 -14.48 -8.33
C THR A 74 -19.23 -14.11 -7.32
N CYS A 75 -20.23 -14.97 -7.15
CA CYS A 75 -21.29 -14.78 -6.16
C CYS A 75 -20.73 -14.76 -4.73
N HIS A 76 -19.78 -15.63 -4.40
CA HIS A 76 -19.13 -15.64 -3.09
C HIS A 76 -18.41 -14.31 -2.81
N TYR A 77 -17.59 -13.83 -3.75
CA TYR A 77 -16.86 -12.56 -3.60
C TYR A 77 -17.79 -11.35 -3.52
N LEU A 78 -18.88 -11.34 -4.31
CA LEU A 78 -19.89 -10.28 -4.25
C LEU A 78 -20.68 -10.32 -2.95
N ALA A 79 -21.00 -11.51 -2.42
CA ALA A 79 -21.66 -11.67 -1.13
C ALA A 79 -20.78 -11.18 0.02
N TRP A 80 -19.48 -11.50 -0.01
CA TRP A 80 -18.52 -11.00 0.98
C TRP A 80 -18.42 -9.47 0.92
N LEU A 81 -18.26 -8.91 -0.29
CA LEU A 81 -18.19 -7.46 -0.48
C LEU A 81 -19.49 -6.76 -0.07
N ALA A 82 -20.66 -7.34 -0.37
CA ALA A 82 -21.93 -6.74 0.00
C ALA A 82 -22.13 -6.67 1.52
N LYS A 83 -21.67 -7.70 2.26
CA LYS A 83 -21.69 -7.71 3.73
C LYS A 83 -20.78 -6.63 4.32
N ASP A 84 -19.62 -6.43 3.72
CA ASP A 84 -18.71 -5.34 4.09
C ASP A 84 -19.35 -3.96 3.90
N PHE A 85 -19.98 -3.73 2.74
CA PHE A 85 -20.73 -2.50 2.45
C PHE A 85 -21.85 -2.21 3.46
N ASP A 86 -22.57 -3.24 3.91
CA ASP A 86 -23.70 -3.09 4.84
C ASP A 86 -23.22 -2.76 6.26
N ASN A 87 -22.15 -3.43 6.71
CA ASN A 87 -21.54 -3.19 8.02
C ASN A 87 -20.99 -1.77 8.16
N GLU A 88 -20.33 -1.24 7.12
CA GLU A 88 -19.73 0.10 7.16
C GLU A 88 -20.66 1.21 6.63
N ARG A 89 -21.89 0.87 6.21
CA ARG A 89 -22.87 1.77 5.56
C ARG A 89 -22.29 2.59 4.40
N LYS A 90 -21.34 2.03 3.66
CA LYS A 90 -20.69 2.72 2.53
C LYS A 90 -21.55 2.63 1.28
N SER A 91 -21.62 3.72 0.52
CA SER A 91 -22.29 3.75 -0.80
C SER A 91 -21.30 3.53 -1.97
N TRP A 92 -20.02 3.78 -1.71
CA TRP A 92 -18.92 3.67 -2.67
C TRP A 92 -17.79 2.88 -2.04
N PHE A 93 -17.09 2.13 -2.88
CA PHE A 93 -15.95 1.32 -2.49
C PHE A 93 -14.76 1.65 -3.36
N LEU A 94 -13.64 1.86 -2.68
CA LEU A 94 -12.32 1.99 -3.26
C LEU A 94 -11.51 0.79 -2.81
N ILE A 95 -10.72 0.24 -3.72
CA ILE A 95 -9.89 -0.93 -3.42
C ILE A 95 -8.83 -0.57 -2.38
N GLU A 96 -8.39 0.69 -2.37
CA GLU A 96 -7.45 1.24 -1.40
C GLU A 96 -8.07 1.42 0.00
N ASP A 97 -9.40 1.32 0.14
CA ASP A 97 -10.06 1.44 1.44
C ASP A 97 -10.10 0.11 2.21
N LEU A 98 -9.56 -0.98 1.65
CA LEU A 98 -9.43 -2.26 2.36
C LEU A 98 -8.53 -2.10 3.60
N GLN A 99 -9.11 -2.27 4.79
CA GLN A 99 -8.43 -2.09 6.08
C GLN A 99 -8.10 -3.42 6.77
N PRO A 100 -7.05 -3.48 7.63
CA PRO A 100 -6.71 -4.65 8.43
C PRO A 100 -7.80 -5.04 9.45
N SER A 101 -8.69 -4.11 9.81
CA SER A 101 -9.86 -4.36 10.67
C SER A 101 -10.77 -5.48 10.14
N LEU A 102 -10.75 -5.75 8.83
CA LEU A 102 -11.49 -6.86 8.24
C LEU A 102 -11.02 -8.23 8.74
N LEU A 103 -9.76 -8.35 9.18
CA LEU A 103 -9.18 -9.59 9.68
C LEU A 103 -9.34 -9.76 11.20
N SER A 104 -9.77 -8.72 11.92
CA SER A 104 -9.80 -8.73 13.39
C SER A 104 -10.84 -9.69 13.98
N GLN A 105 -11.71 -10.26 13.14
CA GLN A 105 -12.69 -11.27 13.55
C GLN A 105 -12.05 -12.65 13.78
N HIS A 106 -10.91 -12.93 13.14
CA HIS A 106 -10.24 -14.22 13.21
C HIS A 106 -8.77 -14.07 13.63
N GLU A 107 -8.44 -14.56 14.83
CA GLU A 107 -7.09 -14.44 15.43
C GLU A 107 -5.99 -15.08 14.56
N SER A 108 -6.30 -16.18 13.88
CA SER A 108 -5.37 -16.87 12.96
C SER A 108 -5.00 -16.02 11.75
N GLU A 109 -5.96 -15.28 11.19
CA GLU A 109 -5.76 -14.43 10.02
C GLU A 109 -4.96 -13.19 10.36
N THR A 110 -5.24 -12.62 11.54
CA THR A 110 -4.48 -11.51 12.09
C THR A 110 -3.01 -11.92 12.28
N LYS A 111 -2.73 -13.07 12.93
CA LYS A 111 -1.34 -13.56 13.11
C LYS A 111 -0.63 -13.83 11.78
N LEU A 112 -1.33 -14.34 10.78
CA LEU A 112 -0.75 -14.53 9.44
C LEU A 112 -0.40 -13.19 8.79
N TYR A 113 -1.28 -12.19 8.87
CA TYR A 113 -1.03 -10.84 8.37
C TYR A 113 0.21 -10.23 9.05
N GLU A 114 0.28 -10.27 10.39
CA GLU A 114 1.42 -9.78 11.16
C GLU A 114 2.73 -10.48 10.75
N SER A 115 2.70 -11.81 10.61
CA SER A 115 3.86 -12.61 10.22
C SER A 115 4.37 -12.26 8.83
N ILE A 116 3.46 -12.00 7.87
CA ILE A 116 3.82 -11.58 6.51
C ILE A 116 4.47 -10.19 6.54
N ILE A 117 3.91 -9.24 7.30
CA ILE A 117 4.50 -7.90 7.41
C ILE A 117 5.90 -7.96 8.03
N ILE A 118 6.07 -8.72 9.13
CA ILE A 118 7.38 -8.91 9.76
C ILE A 118 8.38 -9.51 8.77
N LEU A 119 7.96 -10.49 7.97
CA LEU A 119 8.81 -11.10 6.95
C LEU A 119 9.22 -10.11 5.85
N ILE A 120 8.27 -9.31 5.33
CA ILE A 120 8.57 -8.32 4.29
C ILE A 120 9.56 -7.27 4.82
N VAL A 121 9.29 -6.72 6.01
CA VAL A 121 10.18 -5.76 6.66
C VAL A 121 11.57 -6.39 6.85
N PHE A 122 11.62 -7.63 7.34
CA PHE A 122 12.88 -8.36 7.49
C PHE A 122 13.66 -8.48 6.18
N LEU A 123 13.03 -8.89 5.09
CA LEU A 123 13.68 -9.03 3.79
C LEU A 123 14.23 -7.69 3.27
N ILE A 124 13.51 -6.59 3.48
CA ILE A 124 13.95 -5.24 3.09
C ILE A 124 15.20 -4.83 3.90
N PHE A 125 15.16 -4.98 5.23
CA PHE A 125 16.30 -4.65 6.09
C PHE A 125 17.51 -5.55 5.79
N ALA A 126 17.30 -6.85 5.59
CA ALA A 126 18.36 -7.81 5.28
C ALA A 126 19.03 -7.48 3.94
N TRP A 127 18.26 -7.16 2.89
CA TRP A 127 18.80 -6.76 1.60
C TRP A 127 19.68 -5.51 1.73
N ILE A 128 19.27 -4.54 2.53
CA ILE A 128 19.96 -3.25 2.65
C ILE A 128 21.23 -3.37 3.47
N ILE A 129 21.19 -4.06 4.62
CA ILE A 129 22.39 -4.32 5.42
C ILE A 129 23.38 -5.17 4.59
N GLY A 130 22.87 -6.20 3.90
CA GLY A 130 23.67 -7.04 3.02
C GLY A 130 24.36 -6.24 1.92
N LEU A 131 23.64 -5.32 1.26
CA LEU A 131 24.18 -4.45 0.22
C LEU A 131 25.29 -3.54 0.76
N VAL A 132 25.06 -2.86 1.89
CA VAL A 132 26.04 -1.96 2.52
C VAL A 132 27.33 -2.70 2.89
N PHE A 133 27.21 -3.90 3.48
CA PHE A 133 28.37 -4.73 3.84
C PHE A 133 29.10 -5.26 2.60
N PHE A 134 28.36 -5.76 1.61
CA PHE A 134 28.93 -6.23 0.34
C PHE A 134 29.79 -5.16 -0.31
N LEU A 135 29.26 -3.93 -0.41
CA LEU A 135 29.97 -2.80 -1.02
C LEU A 135 31.20 -2.37 -0.22
N ARG A 136 31.10 -2.33 1.11
CA ARG A 136 32.24 -2.00 1.98
C ARG A 136 33.38 -2.98 1.78
N ILE A 137 33.09 -4.26 1.56
CA ILE A 137 34.14 -5.28 1.38
C ILE A 137 34.65 -5.26 -0.06
N TRP A 138 33.76 -5.10 -1.05
CA TRP A 138 34.12 -4.96 -2.47
C TRP A 138 35.08 -3.78 -2.73
N LEU A 139 34.87 -2.64 -2.07
CA LEU A 139 35.73 -1.47 -2.21
C LEU A 139 37.11 -1.62 -1.55
N ASN A 140 37.24 -2.47 -0.53
CA ASN A 140 38.46 -2.58 0.28
C ASN A 140 39.35 -3.78 -0.08
N PHE A 141 38.83 -4.79 -0.79
CA PHE A 141 39.58 -6.00 -1.14
C PHE A 141 39.75 -6.15 -2.66
N LYS A 142 41.00 -6.29 -3.12
CA LYS A 142 41.29 -6.75 -4.49
C LYS A 142 40.77 -8.18 -4.65
N MET A 143 40.00 -8.37 -5.72
CA MET A 143 39.13 -9.52 -5.98
C MET A 143 39.93 -10.81 -6.23
N GLU A 144 39.78 -11.76 -5.32
CA GLU A 144 39.80 -13.21 -5.61
C GLU A 144 39.08 -13.99 -4.49
N ASP A 145 39.12 -13.50 -3.23
CA ASP A 145 38.51 -14.15 -2.05
C ASP A 145 37.37 -13.35 -1.36
N ALA A 146 37.08 -12.15 -1.87
CA ALA A 146 36.29 -11.14 -1.18
C ALA A 146 34.78 -11.39 -1.22
N VAL A 147 34.24 -11.96 -2.30
CA VAL A 147 32.79 -12.06 -2.51
C VAL A 147 32.13 -13.04 -1.53
N ASN A 148 32.72 -14.24 -1.36
CA ASN A 148 32.15 -15.26 -0.47
C ASN A 148 32.27 -14.87 1.01
N LYS A 149 33.40 -14.27 1.41
CA LYS A 149 33.62 -13.76 2.77
C LYS A 149 32.74 -12.54 3.07
N ALA A 150 32.51 -11.67 2.08
CA ALA A 150 31.61 -10.52 2.21
C ALA A 150 30.16 -10.92 2.39
N LEU A 151 29.70 -11.89 1.61
CA LEU A 151 28.33 -12.36 1.63
C LEU A 151 28.02 -13.10 2.94
N LEU A 152 28.96 -13.93 3.43
CA LEU A 152 28.84 -14.61 4.72
C LEU A 152 28.81 -13.63 5.89
N LEU A 153 29.72 -12.65 5.93
CA LEU A 153 29.79 -11.65 7.01
C LEU A 153 28.61 -10.67 6.96
N GLY A 154 28.19 -10.23 5.77
CA GLY A 154 27.01 -9.39 5.61
C GLY A 154 25.73 -10.09 6.09
N LEU A 155 25.60 -11.39 5.81
CA LEU A 155 24.49 -12.20 6.31
C LEU A 155 24.54 -12.36 7.83
N THR A 156 25.69 -12.67 8.44
CA THR A 156 25.78 -12.88 9.90
C THR A 156 25.54 -11.60 10.70
N PHE A 157 26.12 -10.47 10.28
CA PHE A 157 25.86 -9.18 10.92
C PHE A 157 24.44 -8.70 10.65
N GLY A 158 23.91 -8.89 9.43
CA GLY A 158 22.51 -8.61 9.09
C GLY A 158 21.52 -9.39 9.95
N LEU A 159 21.76 -10.69 10.15
CA LEU A 159 20.96 -11.56 11.03
C LEU A 159 21.08 -11.16 12.51
N SER A 160 22.24 -10.71 12.97
CA SER A 160 22.43 -10.28 14.37
C SER A 160 21.73 -8.95 14.68
N PHE A 161 21.86 -7.95 13.80
CA PHE A 161 21.12 -6.69 13.91
C PHE A 161 19.61 -6.90 13.75
N MET A 162 19.20 -7.88 12.93
CA MET A 162 17.81 -8.35 12.84
C MET A 162 17.29 -8.86 14.18
N VAL A 163 17.96 -9.80 14.84
CA VAL A 163 17.47 -10.38 16.10
C VAL A 163 17.34 -9.29 17.17
N GLN A 164 18.30 -8.37 17.24
CA GLN A 164 18.28 -7.26 18.18
C GLN A 164 17.19 -6.22 17.85
N GLY A 165 17.03 -5.86 16.57
CA GLY A 165 16.01 -4.91 16.12
C GLY A 165 14.59 -5.45 16.28
N VAL A 166 14.35 -6.71 15.91
CA VAL A 166 13.06 -7.39 16.10
C VAL A 166 12.76 -7.54 17.59
N ALA A 167 13.73 -7.95 18.43
CA ALA A 167 13.54 -8.02 19.87
C ALA A 167 13.22 -6.64 20.48
N PHE A 168 13.86 -5.56 20.01
CA PHE A 168 13.59 -4.20 20.46
C PHE A 168 12.18 -3.73 20.07
N ILE A 169 11.78 -3.95 18.82
CA ILE A 169 10.45 -3.59 18.32
C ILE A 169 9.36 -4.39 19.04
N MET A 170 9.53 -5.71 19.18
CA MET A 170 8.60 -6.58 19.91
C MET A 170 8.48 -6.19 21.38
N ARG A 171 9.59 -5.85 22.04
CA ARG A 171 9.63 -5.44 23.46
C ARG A 171 9.02 -4.06 23.71
N SER A 172 8.94 -3.21 22.69
CA SER A 172 8.36 -1.88 22.81
C SER A 172 6.82 -1.87 22.89
N GLY A 173 6.14 -2.95 22.48
CA GLY A 173 4.68 -3.05 22.43
C GLY A 173 3.98 -2.18 21.37
N LYS A 174 4.59 -1.05 20.98
CA LYS A 174 4.05 -0.07 20.01
C LYS A 174 3.86 -0.59 18.59
N TRP A 175 4.45 -1.73 18.25
CA TRP A 175 4.36 -2.31 16.92
C TRP A 175 2.97 -2.90 16.62
N LEU A 176 2.28 -3.43 17.64
CA LEU A 176 0.89 -3.89 17.52
C LEU A 176 -0.07 -2.72 17.23
N ASP A 177 0.11 -1.60 17.93
CA ASP A 177 -0.68 -0.38 17.69
C ASP A 177 -0.46 0.15 16.27
N TRP A 178 0.78 0.12 15.78
CA TRP A 178 1.12 0.51 14.41
C TRP A 178 0.48 -0.42 13.37
N LEU A 179 0.48 -1.74 13.58
CA LEU A 179 -0.13 -2.70 12.66
C LEU A 179 -1.66 -2.58 12.55
N ASN A 180 -2.31 -2.18 13.65
CA ASN A 180 -3.77 -2.02 13.74
C ASN A 180 -4.25 -0.61 13.35
N SER A 181 -3.33 0.33 13.14
CA SER A 181 -3.67 1.68 12.67
C SER A 181 -4.36 1.64 11.29
N PRO A 182 -5.22 2.61 10.93
CA PRO A 182 -5.75 2.69 9.58
C PRO A 182 -4.63 2.93 8.55
N ILE A 183 -4.75 2.28 7.39
CA ILE A 183 -3.81 2.47 6.27
C ILE A 183 -4.18 3.77 5.56
N HIS A 184 -3.26 4.74 5.56
CA HIS A 184 -3.38 5.99 4.82
C HIS A 184 -2.32 6.05 3.71
N PRO A 185 -2.70 5.98 2.42
CA PRO A 185 -1.74 6.14 1.33
C PRO A 185 -1.26 7.59 1.23
N ALA A 186 0.02 7.78 0.94
CA ALA A 186 0.62 9.09 0.70
C ALA A 186 0.53 9.45 -0.79
N GLU A 187 -0.62 9.95 -1.24
CA GLU A 187 -0.94 10.07 -2.67
C GLU A 187 -0.41 11.35 -3.31
N LYS A 188 -0.53 12.48 -2.61
CA LYS A 188 -0.08 13.79 -3.07
C LYS A 188 0.96 14.35 -2.13
N LEU A 189 2.19 14.50 -2.62
CA LEU A 189 3.23 15.23 -1.91
C LEU A 189 3.09 16.72 -2.19
N SER A 190 2.90 17.52 -1.15
CA SER A 190 2.97 18.97 -1.22
C SER A 190 4.13 19.48 -0.36
N PHE A 191 4.85 20.50 -0.83
CA PHE A 191 5.98 21.07 -0.10
C PHE A 191 5.68 22.48 0.40
N SER A 192 5.73 22.66 1.72
CA SER A 192 5.56 23.95 2.38
C SER A 192 6.91 24.63 2.58
N PHE A 193 7.26 25.53 1.66
CA PHE A 193 8.52 26.29 1.73
C PHE A 193 8.78 26.97 3.07
N PRO A 194 7.81 27.65 3.73
CA PRO A 194 8.06 28.29 5.03
C PRO A 194 8.43 27.29 6.14
N LYS A 195 7.80 26.12 6.15
CA LYS A 195 8.11 25.05 7.12
C LYS A 195 9.44 24.38 6.80
N GLY A 196 9.71 24.10 5.53
CA GLY A 196 11.01 23.57 5.10
C GLY A 196 12.17 24.51 5.47
N LEU A 197 12.02 25.81 5.21
CA LEU A 197 13.02 26.80 5.58
C LEU A 197 13.26 26.87 7.10
N SER A 198 12.22 26.63 7.90
CA SER A 198 12.34 26.52 9.35
C SER A 198 13.20 25.32 9.76
N GLY A 199 13.00 24.16 9.12
CA GLY A 199 13.84 22.98 9.30
C GLY A 199 15.31 23.23 8.92
N LEU A 200 15.56 23.91 7.80
CA LEU A 200 16.92 24.28 7.40
C LEU A 200 17.61 25.20 8.42
N ARG A 201 16.88 26.21 8.92
CA ARG A 201 17.40 27.12 9.96
C ARG A 201 17.74 26.38 11.25
N ILE A 202 16.94 25.39 11.64
CA ILE A 202 17.21 24.55 12.82
C ILE A 202 18.51 23.78 12.61
N GLY A 203 18.66 23.09 11.48
CA GLY A 203 19.86 22.30 11.20
C GLY A 203 21.14 23.13 11.09
N LEU A 204 21.09 24.31 10.46
CA LEU A 204 22.26 25.19 10.42
C LEU A 204 22.66 25.70 11.81
N LYS A 205 21.69 26.02 12.67
CA LYS A 205 21.96 26.43 14.06
C LYS A 205 22.58 25.29 14.86
N THR A 206 22.01 24.08 14.78
CA THR A 206 22.55 22.92 15.51
C THR A 206 23.92 22.50 14.99
N GLY A 207 24.14 22.56 13.67
CA GLY A 207 25.44 22.27 13.06
C GLY A 207 26.53 23.27 13.43
N LEU A 208 26.20 24.55 13.55
CA LEU A 208 27.15 25.55 14.02
C LEU A 208 27.56 25.31 15.48
N ILE A 209 26.60 24.98 16.35
CA ILE A 209 26.87 24.61 17.75
C ILE A 209 27.76 23.36 17.81
N PHE A 210 27.40 22.32 17.03
CA PHE A 210 28.14 21.06 16.96
C PHE A 210 29.57 21.27 16.44
N GLY A 211 29.74 22.08 15.39
CA GLY A 211 31.04 22.40 14.81
C GLY A 211 31.95 23.16 15.76
N ILE A 212 31.43 24.15 16.48
CA ILE A 212 32.20 24.87 17.51
C ILE A 212 32.63 23.92 18.62
N PHE A 213 31.72 23.07 19.11
CA PHE A 213 32.02 22.12 20.17
C PHE A 213 33.16 21.16 19.79
N PHE A 214 33.06 20.49 18.64
CA PHE A 214 34.10 19.58 18.16
C PHE A 214 35.38 20.31 17.73
N GLY A 215 35.26 21.53 17.21
CA GLY A 215 36.40 22.36 16.83
C GLY A 215 37.24 22.81 18.02
N VAL A 216 36.61 23.18 19.14
CA VAL A 216 37.31 23.53 20.38
C VAL A 216 38.03 22.30 20.95
N ILE A 217 37.36 21.14 20.99
CA ILE A 217 37.96 19.90 21.48
C ILE A 217 39.18 19.53 20.62
N SER A 218 39.04 19.52 19.30
CA SER A 218 40.14 19.25 18.38
C SER A 218 41.24 20.31 18.47
N GLY A 219 40.88 21.57 18.70
CA GLY A 219 41.83 22.68 18.82
C GLY A 219 42.69 22.61 20.08
N ILE A 220 42.14 22.10 21.18
CA ILE A 220 42.90 21.83 22.41
C ILE A 220 43.91 20.70 22.18
N LEU A 221 43.52 19.67 21.42
CA LEU A 221 44.36 18.48 21.19
C LEU A 221 45.44 18.67 20.13
N SER A 222 45.16 19.46 19.09
CA SER A 222 45.98 19.52 17.87
C SER A 222 46.36 20.94 17.47
N GLY A 223 45.98 21.95 18.26
CA GLY A 223 46.25 23.35 18.00
C GLY A 223 45.07 24.10 17.35
N PRO A 224 44.95 25.42 17.60
CA PRO A 224 43.74 26.19 17.31
C PRO A 224 43.38 26.25 15.81
N ASN A 225 44.37 26.31 14.93
CA ASN A 225 44.14 26.36 13.48
C ASN A 225 43.52 25.06 12.95
N ILE A 226 44.00 23.91 13.45
CA ILE A 226 43.48 22.59 13.07
C ILE A 226 42.08 22.40 13.64
N GLY A 227 41.87 22.77 14.91
CA GLY A 227 40.56 22.69 15.55
C GLY A 227 39.49 23.53 14.86
N LEU A 228 39.81 24.79 14.52
CA LEU A 228 38.90 25.68 13.79
C LEU A 228 38.55 25.11 12.42
N SER A 229 39.54 24.68 11.64
CA SER A 229 39.31 24.10 10.31
C SER A 229 38.46 22.83 10.37
N PHE A 230 38.75 21.94 11.32
CA PHE A 230 38.02 20.68 11.51
C PHE A 230 36.59 20.93 11.98
N GLY A 231 36.41 21.76 13.01
CA GLY A 231 35.10 22.09 13.57
C GLY A 231 34.18 22.76 12.55
N PHE A 232 34.69 23.69 11.74
CA PHE A 232 33.90 24.36 10.71
C PHE A 232 33.46 23.40 9.61
N THR A 233 34.39 22.55 9.15
CA THR A 233 34.11 21.55 8.10
C THR A 233 33.05 20.56 8.58
N VAL A 234 33.23 19.98 9.76
CA VAL A 234 32.28 19.01 10.34
C VAL A 234 30.95 19.67 10.67
N GLY A 235 30.96 20.87 11.23
CA GLY A 235 29.76 21.63 11.59
C GLY A 235 28.89 21.99 10.40
N ILE A 236 29.49 22.43 9.28
CA ILE A 236 28.76 22.72 8.04
C ILE A 236 28.15 21.44 7.47
N ILE A 237 28.94 20.36 7.36
CA ILE A 237 28.46 19.08 6.82
C ILE A 237 27.28 18.57 7.65
N TYR A 238 27.44 18.52 8.97
CA TYR A 238 26.40 18.08 9.88
C TYR A 238 25.17 18.99 9.81
N GLY A 239 25.36 20.31 9.83
CA GLY A 239 24.27 21.28 9.80
C GLY A 239 23.47 21.26 8.50
N LEU A 240 24.12 21.04 7.36
CA LEU A 240 23.47 20.88 6.07
C LEU A 240 22.69 19.56 5.99
N VAL A 241 23.28 18.44 6.44
CA VAL A 241 22.58 17.14 6.49
C VAL A 241 21.32 17.26 7.36
N VAL A 242 21.48 17.67 8.62
CA VAL A 242 20.36 17.78 9.56
C VAL A 242 19.35 18.83 9.08
N GLY A 243 19.80 19.94 8.50
CA GLY A 243 18.94 21.01 8.02
C GLY A 243 18.11 20.60 6.81
N LEU A 244 18.70 19.91 5.84
CA LEU A 244 17.99 19.43 4.66
C LEU A 244 16.99 18.32 5.03
N LEU A 245 17.35 17.41 5.94
CA LEU A 245 16.44 16.37 6.42
C LEU A 245 15.29 16.95 7.23
N SER A 246 15.57 17.92 8.12
CA SER A 246 14.55 18.62 8.89
C SER A 246 13.64 19.46 7.98
N SER A 247 14.20 20.07 6.94
CA SER A 247 13.45 20.80 5.91
C SER A 247 12.49 19.87 5.17
N LEU A 248 12.95 18.68 4.78
CA LEU A 248 12.10 17.68 4.16
C LEU A 248 11.00 17.22 5.12
N TYR A 249 11.35 16.87 6.36
CA TYR A 249 10.41 16.40 7.37
C TYR A 249 9.31 17.42 7.69
N MET A 250 9.68 18.70 7.85
CA MET A 250 8.72 19.77 8.19
C MET A 250 7.97 20.32 6.97
N GLY A 251 8.62 20.31 5.81
CA GLY A 251 8.11 20.89 4.58
C GLY A 251 7.20 19.94 3.81
N LEU A 252 7.52 18.64 3.78
CA LEU A 252 6.76 17.64 3.06
C LEU A 252 5.44 17.33 3.79
N ARG A 253 4.34 17.39 3.05
CA ARG A 253 3.02 16.95 3.50
C ARG A 253 2.50 15.88 2.54
N ALA A 254 1.89 14.86 3.11
CA ALA A 254 1.18 13.84 2.36
C ALA A 254 -0.32 14.12 2.49
N ASP A 255 -0.96 14.43 1.36
CA ASP A 255 -2.40 14.64 1.25
C ASP A 255 -3.02 13.50 0.42
N LEU A 256 -4.31 13.23 0.62
CA LEU A 256 -5.08 12.29 -0.20
C LEU A 256 -5.55 12.98 -1.49
N ILE A 257 -5.73 12.21 -2.57
CA ILE A 257 -6.40 12.72 -3.77
C ILE A 257 -7.89 12.43 -3.64
N ASP A 258 -8.71 13.49 -3.69
CA ASP A 258 -10.16 13.38 -3.51
C ASP A 258 -10.84 12.59 -4.65
N GLU A 259 -10.36 12.75 -5.89
CA GLU A 259 -10.88 12.08 -7.08
C GLU A 259 -9.82 11.16 -7.71
N ARG A 260 -10.12 9.87 -7.75
CA ARG A 260 -9.27 8.84 -8.38
C ARG A 260 -9.88 8.43 -9.72
N ASP A 261 -9.05 8.33 -10.74
CA ASP A 261 -9.45 8.02 -12.12
C ASP A 261 -9.46 6.51 -12.39
N PHE A 262 -8.56 5.77 -11.73
CA PHE A 262 -8.39 4.33 -11.94
C PHE A 262 -8.10 3.59 -10.62
N PRO A 263 -8.42 2.28 -10.55
CA PRO A 263 -8.21 1.47 -9.35
C PRO A 263 -6.73 1.33 -8.99
N ASN A 264 -6.43 1.32 -7.70
CA ASN A 264 -5.08 1.26 -7.10
C ASN A 264 -4.21 2.50 -7.34
N GLN A 265 -4.77 3.61 -7.84
CA GLN A 265 -4.02 4.83 -8.12
C GLN A 265 -3.29 5.35 -6.87
N GLY A 266 -3.97 5.35 -5.72
CA GLY A 266 -3.38 5.81 -4.46
C GLY A 266 -2.19 4.98 -4.01
N ILE A 267 -2.27 3.65 -4.17
CA ILE A 267 -1.18 2.72 -3.84
C ILE A 267 0.03 2.95 -4.75
N TRP A 268 -0.20 3.11 -6.06
CA TRP A 268 0.87 3.39 -7.03
C TRP A 268 1.55 4.73 -6.78
N GLN A 269 0.79 5.77 -6.47
CA GLN A 269 1.34 7.08 -6.15
C GLN A 269 2.11 7.06 -4.83
N SER A 270 1.61 6.36 -3.82
CA SER A 270 2.33 6.14 -2.55
C SER A 270 3.68 5.43 -2.78
N LEU A 271 3.72 4.44 -3.66
CA LEU A 271 4.97 3.80 -4.08
C LEU A 271 5.91 4.79 -4.78
N GLN A 272 5.44 5.56 -5.76
CA GLN A 272 6.25 6.56 -6.47
C GLN A 272 6.80 7.63 -5.52
N ASN A 273 5.96 8.13 -4.61
CA ASN A 273 6.30 9.15 -3.63
C ASN A 273 7.33 8.65 -2.60
N SER A 274 7.23 7.39 -2.15
CA SER A 274 8.24 6.79 -1.27
C SER A 274 9.58 6.59 -1.95
N VAL A 275 9.60 6.14 -3.21
CA VAL A 275 10.85 6.01 -3.99
C VAL A 275 11.49 7.38 -4.19
N LEU A 276 10.71 8.39 -4.58
CA LEU A 276 11.19 9.76 -4.76
C LEU A 276 11.77 10.33 -3.46
N SER A 277 11.04 10.20 -2.35
CA SER A 277 11.49 10.66 -1.03
C SER A 277 12.77 9.94 -0.60
N GLY A 278 12.84 8.62 -0.83
CA GLY A 278 14.01 7.83 -0.49
C GLY A 278 15.25 8.19 -1.31
N LEU A 279 15.08 8.46 -2.60
CA LEU A 279 16.17 8.94 -3.46
C LEU A 279 16.68 10.32 -3.04
N ILE A 280 15.79 11.24 -2.67
CA ILE A 280 16.16 12.58 -2.18
C ILE A 280 16.94 12.47 -0.87
N ILE A 281 16.38 11.77 0.13
CA ILE A 281 17.03 11.56 1.43
C ILE A 281 18.38 10.86 1.23
N GLY A 282 18.41 9.83 0.38
CA GLY A 282 19.59 9.02 0.18
C GLY A 282 20.70 9.74 -0.57
N SER A 283 20.34 10.61 -1.51
CA SER A 283 21.30 11.44 -2.22
C SER A 283 21.89 12.52 -1.32
N ILE A 284 21.07 13.12 -0.43
CA ILE A 284 21.57 14.05 0.59
C ILE A 284 22.58 13.31 1.48
N PHE A 285 22.17 12.22 2.14
CA PHE A 285 23.07 11.45 3.01
C PHE A 285 24.32 10.95 2.28
N GLY A 286 24.15 10.41 1.09
CA GLY A 286 25.22 9.79 0.33
C GLY A 286 26.24 10.78 -0.20
N MET A 287 25.81 11.97 -0.59
CA MET A 287 26.71 13.04 -0.99
C MET A 287 27.59 13.48 0.19
N PHE A 288 26.97 13.78 1.34
CA PHE A 288 27.73 14.26 2.52
C PHE A 288 28.63 13.18 3.13
N PHE A 289 28.15 11.94 3.22
CA PHE A 289 28.97 10.82 3.68
C PHE A 289 30.08 10.49 2.65
N GLY A 290 29.78 10.61 1.36
CA GLY A 290 30.72 10.38 0.28
C GLY A 290 31.86 11.39 0.22
N LEU A 291 31.63 12.63 0.65
CA LEU A 291 32.70 13.63 0.80
C LEU A 291 33.73 13.24 1.87
N ILE A 292 33.36 12.38 2.83
CA ILE A 292 34.22 11.93 3.93
C ILE A 292 34.84 10.55 3.61
N ALA A 293 34.03 9.61 3.12
CA ALA A 293 34.41 8.20 2.97
C ALA A 293 34.64 7.76 1.51
N GLY A 294 34.51 8.67 0.54
CA GLY A 294 34.58 8.41 -0.90
C GLY A 294 33.21 8.43 -1.57
N LEU A 295 33.09 9.19 -2.66
CA LEU A 295 31.79 9.53 -3.28
C LEU A 295 31.02 8.29 -3.77
N THR A 296 31.72 7.30 -4.32
CA THR A 296 31.11 6.05 -4.79
C THR A 296 30.51 5.26 -3.63
N ALA A 297 31.29 5.03 -2.57
CA ALA A 297 30.84 4.34 -1.37
C ALA A 297 29.68 5.08 -0.69
N GLY A 298 29.82 6.40 -0.58
CA GLY A 298 28.85 7.26 0.07
C GLY A 298 27.52 7.33 -0.65
N LEU A 299 27.51 7.52 -1.97
CA LEU A 299 26.26 7.55 -2.73
C LEU A 299 25.52 6.23 -2.66
N ILE A 300 26.21 5.09 -2.72
CA ILE A 300 25.52 3.80 -2.68
C ILE A 300 24.97 3.52 -1.27
N ALA A 301 25.78 3.73 -0.23
CA ALA A 301 25.32 3.60 1.16
C ALA A 301 24.19 4.59 1.48
N GLY A 302 24.32 5.82 0.97
CA GLY A 302 23.32 6.88 1.10
C GLY A 302 22.02 6.53 0.41
N ILE A 303 22.03 6.08 -0.85
CA ILE A 303 20.82 5.65 -1.55
C ILE A 303 20.17 4.46 -0.85
N ALA A 304 20.95 3.48 -0.38
CA ALA A 304 20.43 2.33 0.36
C ALA A 304 19.75 2.76 1.67
N PHE A 305 20.39 3.67 2.42
CA PHE A 305 19.85 4.21 3.67
C PHE A 305 18.68 5.18 3.44
N GLY A 306 18.72 5.99 2.40
CA GLY A 306 17.66 6.89 2.00
C GLY A 306 16.43 6.13 1.54
N MET A 307 16.62 5.05 0.79
CA MET A 307 15.55 4.13 0.47
C MET A 307 14.89 3.59 1.75
N LEU A 308 15.63 3.13 2.76
CA LEU A 308 15.03 2.72 4.05
C LEU A 308 14.13 3.81 4.65
N LEU A 309 14.64 5.04 4.73
CA LEU A 309 13.92 6.13 5.38
C LEU A 309 12.73 6.63 4.55
N GLY A 310 12.89 6.74 3.23
CA GLY A 310 11.80 7.12 2.31
C GLY A 310 10.75 6.03 2.12
N MET A 311 11.13 4.76 2.30
CA MET A 311 10.22 3.62 2.31
C MET A 311 9.24 3.69 3.49
N ALA A 312 9.62 4.29 4.62
CA ALA A 312 8.79 4.34 5.82
C ALA A 312 7.46 5.10 5.61
N SER A 313 7.37 6.06 4.67
CA SER A 313 6.17 6.89 4.52
C SER A 313 5.18 6.44 3.45
N GLY A 314 5.62 5.72 2.41
CA GLY A 314 4.71 5.30 1.32
C GLY A 314 4.77 3.82 0.94
N LEU A 315 5.86 3.12 1.28
CA LEU A 315 5.93 1.66 1.14
C LEU A 315 5.11 0.96 2.22
N GLU A 316 4.90 1.61 3.38
CA GLU A 316 4.02 1.10 4.44
C GLU A 316 2.65 0.70 3.87
N ALA A 317 1.96 1.62 3.19
CA ALA A 317 0.65 1.36 2.61
C ALA A 317 0.69 0.21 1.60
N VAL A 318 1.74 0.15 0.76
CA VAL A 318 1.90 -0.91 -0.24
C VAL A 318 2.10 -2.28 0.42
N MET A 319 3.00 -2.39 1.39
CA MET A 319 3.28 -3.65 2.11
C MET A 319 2.04 -4.14 2.86
N ARG A 320 1.33 -3.23 3.54
CA ARG A 320 0.11 -3.55 4.28
C ARG A 320 -1.02 -3.99 3.35
N HIS A 321 -1.22 -3.33 2.21
CA HIS A 321 -2.18 -3.80 1.22
C HIS A 321 -1.81 -5.15 0.57
N ILE A 322 -0.53 -5.40 0.29
CA ILE A 322 -0.10 -6.70 -0.26
C ILE A 322 -0.33 -7.81 0.77
N ALA A 323 0.08 -7.61 2.03
CA ALA A 323 -0.12 -8.60 3.08
C ALA A 323 -1.62 -8.88 3.32
N LEU A 324 -2.43 -7.82 3.36
CA LEU A 324 -3.88 -7.94 3.50
C LEU A 324 -4.49 -8.75 2.34
N ARG A 325 -4.10 -8.45 1.08
CA ARG A 325 -4.57 -9.22 -0.09
C ARG A 325 -4.12 -10.67 -0.08
N ILE A 326 -2.90 -10.98 0.38
CA ILE A 326 -2.42 -12.36 0.52
C ILE A 326 -3.32 -13.12 1.48
N VAL A 327 -3.64 -12.55 2.64
CA VAL A 327 -4.50 -13.20 3.64
C VAL A 327 -5.93 -13.35 3.11
N LEU A 328 -6.52 -12.28 2.57
CA LEU A 328 -7.88 -12.32 2.01
C LEU A 328 -8.02 -13.31 0.83
N THR A 329 -6.99 -13.41 -0.02
CA THR A 329 -7.00 -14.36 -1.15
C THR A 329 -6.82 -15.79 -0.68
N LYS A 330 -5.96 -16.02 0.32
CA LYS A 330 -5.74 -17.36 0.91
C LYS A 330 -7.01 -17.91 1.55
N ASN A 331 -7.82 -17.04 2.16
CA ASN A 331 -9.10 -17.41 2.77
C ASN A 331 -10.28 -17.38 1.80
N SER A 332 -10.03 -17.17 0.50
CA SER A 332 -11.04 -17.12 -0.56
C SER A 332 -12.12 -16.04 -0.39
N TYR A 333 -11.86 -14.98 0.37
CA TYR A 333 -12.78 -13.85 0.51
C TYR A 333 -12.77 -12.93 -0.71
N THR A 334 -11.60 -12.74 -1.32
CA THR A 334 -11.42 -11.90 -2.50
C THR A 334 -10.45 -12.53 -3.50
N PRO A 335 -10.56 -12.21 -4.80
CA PRO A 335 -9.55 -12.58 -5.77
C PRO A 335 -8.33 -11.68 -5.71
N TRP A 336 -7.16 -12.23 -6.07
CA TRP A 336 -5.88 -11.50 -6.10
C TRP A 336 -5.96 -10.20 -6.91
N ASN A 337 -6.48 -10.29 -8.15
CA ASN A 337 -6.68 -9.12 -8.99
C ASN A 337 -8.09 -8.55 -8.78
N TYR A 338 -8.24 -7.82 -7.68
CA TYR A 338 -9.53 -7.29 -7.26
C TYR A 338 -10.12 -6.28 -8.26
N ALA A 339 -9.28 -5.42 -8.85
CA ALA A 339 -9.71 -4.45 -9.86
C ALA A 339 -10.37 -5.14 -11.07
N ARG A 340 -9.74 -6.21 -11.55
CA ARG A 340 -10.27 -7.01 -12.65
C ARG A 340 -11.60 -7.68 -12.30
N PHE A 341 -11.72 -8.22 -11.09
CA PHE A 341 -12.96 -8.83 -10.63
C PHE A 341 -14.09 -7.80 -10.55
N LEU A 342 -13.82 -6.60 -10.03
CA LEU A 342 -14.82 -5.54 -9.97
C LEU A 342 -15.20 -5.05 -11.36
N ASP A 343 -14.25 -4.91 -12.29
CA ASP A 343 -14.54 -4.60 -13.69
C ASP A 343 -15.41 -5.70 -14.35
N TYR A 344 -15.17 -6.99 -14.03
CA TYR A 344 -16.04 -8.09 -14.46
C TYR A 344 -17.44 -8.01 -13.85
N ALA A 345 -17.58 -7.63 -12.58
CA ALA A 345 -18.88 -7.39 -11.95
C ALA A 345 -19.62 -6.18 -12.58
N VAL A 346 -18.87 -5.22 -13.14
CA VAL A 346 -19.41 -4.12 -13.94
C VAL A 346 -19.88 -4.60 -15.32
N GLU A 347 -19.13 -5.49 -15.98
CA GLU A 347 -19.58 -6.16 -17.22
C GLU A 347 -20.89 -6.92 -17.00
N LEU A 348 -21.02 -7.62 -15.87
CA LEU A 348 -22.24 -8.31 -15.45
C LEU A 348 -23.38 -7.34 -15.05
N ARG A 349 -23.11 -6.04 -14.97
CA ARG A 349 -24.02 -4.98 -14.51
C ARG A 349 -24.54 -5.17 -13.08
N PHE A 350 -23.79 -5.89 -12.24
CA PHE A 350 -24.06 -5.94 -10.81
C PHE A 350 -23.48 -4.72 -10.09
N MET A 351 -22.38 -4.20 -10.62
CA MET A 351 -21.72 -2.99 -10.12
C MET A 351 -21.63 -1.91 -11.19
N GLN A 352 -21.43 -0.68 -10.75
CA GLN A 352 -21.15 0.49 -11.57
C GLN A 352 -19.82 1.10 -11.13
N ARG A 353 -18.99 1.46 -12.11
CA ARG A 353 -17.73 2.16 -11.89
C ARG A 353 -17.88 3.65 -12.23
N VAL A 354 -17.36 4.52 -11.35
CA VAL A 354 -17.25 5.96 -11.56
C VAL A 354 -15.82 6.37 -11.17
N GLY A 355 -14.99 6.66 -12.17
CA GLY A 355 -13.53 6.84 -11.97
C GLY A 355 -12.89 5.55 -11.41
N GLY A 356 -12.20 5.66 -10.27
CA GLY A 356 -11.64 4.54 -9.52
C GLY A 356 -12.61 3.88 -8.52
N ARG A 357 -13.81 4.44 -8.32
CA ARG A 357 -14.79 3.98 -7.33
C ARG A 357 -15.77 2.97 -7.92
N TYR A 358 -16.18 2.02 -7.10
CA TYR A 358 -17.19 1.02 -7.43
C TYR A 358 -18.40 1.15 -6.51
N ARG A 359 -19.60 0.93 -7.03
CA ARG A 359 -20.81 0.79 -6.23
C ARG A 359 -21.70 -0.30 -6.80
N PHE A 360 -22.56 -0.89 -5.97
CA PHE A 360 -23.65 -1.70 -6.50
C PHE A 360 -24.58 -0.83 -7.35
N VAL A 361 -25.07 -1.36 -8.47
CA VAL A 361 -26.02 -0.62 -9.32
C VAL A 361 -27.27 -0.23 -8.53
N HIS A 362 -27.68 -1.06 -7.57
CA HIS A 362 -28.84 -0.81 -6.73
C HIS A 362 -28.79 -1.57 -5.40
N ASP A 363 -29.42 -1.01 -4.38
CA ASP A 363 -29.50 -1.61 -3.05
C ASP A 363 -30.21 -2.97 -2.99
N LEU A 364 -31.07 -3.30 -3.96
CA LEU A 364 -31.78 -4.59 -3.97
C LEU A 364 -30.83 -5.73 -4.33
N LEU A 365 -29.95 -5.51 -5.31
CA LEU A 365 -28.88 -6.44 -5.65
C LEU A 365 -27.91 -6.59 -4.48
N LYS A 366 -27.54 -5.46 -3.84
CA LYS A 366 -26.70 -5.47 -2.64
C LYS A 366 -27.31 -6.34 -1.54
N LYS A 367 -28.57 -6.10 -1.16
CA LYS A 367 -29.30 -6.89 -0.14
C LYS A 367 -29.35 -8.37 -0.50
N HIS A 368 -29.63 -8.69 -1.76
CA HIS A 368 -29.64 -10.06 -2.24
C HIS A 368 -28.30 -10.78 -2.03
N PHE A 369 -27.18 -10.12 -2.34
CA PHE A 369 -25.84 -10.68 -2.09
C PHE A 369 -25.50 -10.76 -0.60
N VAL A 370 -26.00 -9.84 0.24
CA VAL A 370 -25.85 -9.91 1.71
C VAL A 370 -26.53 -11.17 2.28
N GLU A 371 -27.71 -11.51 1.77
CA GLU A 371 -28.48 -12.69 2.22
C GLU A 371 -27.87 -14.02 1.77
N MET A 372 -26.95 -14.02 0.79
CA MET A 372 -26.29 -15.25 0.36
C MET A 372 -25.37 -15.82 1.45
N PRO A 373 -25.40 -17.15 1.69
CA PRO A 373 -24.46 -17.79 2.59
C PRO A 373 -23.05 -17.75 1.99
N LEU A 374 -22.07 -17.35 2.81
CA LEU A 374 -20.66 -17.52 2.48
C LEU A 374 -20.35 -19.00 2.72
N ARG A 375 -20.30 -19.79 1.64
CA ARG A 375 -19.88 -21.19 1.67
C ARG A 375 -18.40 -21.33 1.42
#